data_AF-A0A0D3F1K0-F1
#
_entry.id   AF-A0A0D3F1K0-F1
#
_cell.length_a   1.000
_cell.length_b   1.000
_cell.length_c   1.000
_cell.angle_alpha   90.00
_cell.angle_beta   90.00
_cell.angle_gamma   90.00
#
_symmetry.space_group_name_H-M   'P 1'
#
loop_
_entity.id
_entity.type
_entity.pdbx_description
1 polymer ?
#
loop_
_entity_poly.entity_id
_entity_poly.type
_entity_poly.pdbx_seq_one_letter_code
_entity_poly.pdbx_strand_id
1 'polypeptide(L)'
;MDEMMRGQRGWRELSALGDKINKIGGMIEGLIWSPRGSDSNNGQDDWSFEEGPHSDFAGPTCGCTACVALIRNNQLVVANAGDSRCVISRAGQAYNLSRDHKPELEAERERIVKAGGFIHMGRINGSLNLTRAIGDMEFKQNKFLPPEKQIVTANPDINVVELCDDDDFLVLACDGIWDCMSSQQLVDFIHEHIQKESSLSAVCERVLDRCLAPSTIGGEGCDNMTMVLVQFKKPITQNKKADVGEQSAKGVEEAEINAAEENGS
;
A
#
# COMPACT_ATOMS: atom_id res chain seq x y z
N MET A 1 18.63 -3.06 7.39
CA MET A 1 18.44 -3.71 8.69
C MET A 1 19.55 -4.72 8.99
N ASP A 2 19.96 -5.54 8.02
CA ASP A 2 20.90 -6.65 8.28
C ASP A 2 22.35 -6.22 8.56
N GLU A 3 22.91 -5.26 7.81
CA GLU A 3 24.17 -4.58 8.20
C GLU A 3 24.00 -3.77 9.48
N MET A 4 22.78 -3.25 9.71
CA MET A 4 22.45 -2.41 10.84
C MET A 4 22.53 -3.18 12.18
N MET A 5 22.18 -4.47 12.15
CA MET A 5 22.13 -5.33 13.34
C MET A 5 23.41 -6.15 13.56
N ARG A 6 24.26 -6.32 12.54
CA ARG A 6 25.42 -7.22 12.59
C ARG A 6 26.79 -6.53 12.53
N GLY A 7 26.88 -5.36 11.89
CA GLY A 7 28.13 -4.61 11.77
C GLY A 7 28.25 -3.54 12.87
N GLN A 8 29.47 -3.25 13.33
CA GLN A 8 29.72 -2.15 14.26
C GLN A 8 29.14 -0.81 13.76
N ARG A 9 29.16 -0.56 12.44
CA ARG A 9 28.57 0.63 11.82
C ARG A 9 27.06 0.71 12.07
N GLY A 10 26.37 -0.40 11.82
CA GLY A 10 24.96 -0.53 12.04
C GLY A 10 24.53 -0.25 13.47
N TRP A 11 25.26 -0.85 14.40
CA TRP A 11 25.06 -0.66 15.83
C TRP A 11 25.31 0.79 16.26
N ARG A 12 26.35 1.45 15.72
CA ARG A 12 26.61 2.88 15.96
C ARG A 12 25.49 3.77 15.42
N GLU A 13 24.99 3.49 14.22
CA GLU A 13 23.86 4.22 13.63
C GLU A 13 22.57 4.03 14.43
N LEU A 14 22.27 2.80 14.88
CA LEU A 14 21.14 2.49 15.76
C LEU A 14 21.26 3.13 17.14
N SER A 15 22.45 3.09 17.77
CA SER A 15 22.71 3.76 19.05
C SER A 15 22.52 5.27 18.92
N ALA A 16 23.04 5.88 17.85
CA ALA A 16 22.84 7.29 17.57
C ALA A 16 21.35 7.64 17.32
N LEU A 17 20.57 6.71 16.76
CA LEU A 17 19.12 6.87 16.62
C LEU A 17 18.41 6.78 17.97
N GLY A 18 18.78 5.82 18.83
CA GLY A 18 18.23 5.65 20.18
C GLY A 18 18.49 6.86 21.09
N ASP A 19 19.70 7.42 21.04
CA ASP A 19 20.06 8.65 21.77
C ASP A 19 19.29 9.87 21.25
N LYS A 20 18.99 9.92 19.96
CA LYS A 20 18.15 10.97 19.36
C LYS A 20 16.67 10.79 19.71
N ILE A 21 16.16 9.56 19.78
CA ILE A 21 14.78 9.27 20.19
C ILE A 21 14.55 9.69 21.66
N ASN A 22 15.53 9.44 22.53
CA ASN A 22 15.50 9.93 23.92
C ASN A 22 15.51 11.47 24.01
N LYS A 23 16.10 12.17 23.03
CA LYS A 23 16.01 13.63 22.89
C LYS A 23 14.68 14.11 22.28
N ILE A 24 14.07 13.33 21.39
CA ILE A 24 12.79 13.64 20.72
C ILE A 24 11.59 13.53 21.67
N GLY A 25 11.71 12.76 22.76
CA GLY A 25 10.72 12.75 23.85
C GLY A 25 10.45 14.12 24.49
N GLY A 26 11.20 15.18 24.13
CA GLY A 26 11.03 16.54 24.63
C GLY A 26 10.61 17.62 23.62
N MET A 27 10.62 17.41 22.29
CA MET A 27 10.30 18.48 21.33
C MET A 27 9.69 17.93 20.03
N ILE A 28 8.47 18.41 19.72
CA ILE A 28 7.84 18.31 18.40
C ILE A 28 8.45 19.40 17.52
N GLU A 29 9.20 19.04 16.47
CA GLU A 29 9.19 19.71 15.15
C GLU A 29 10.16 19.02 14.17
N GLY A 30 9.78 19.01 12.90
CA GLY A 30 10.39 18.23 11.84
C GLY A 30 11.76 18.72 11.39
N LEU A 31 12.56 17.79 10.85
CA LEU A 31 13.61 18.03 9.87
C LEU A 31 14.07 16.68 9.30
N ILE A 32 13.53 16.30 8.15
CA ILE A 32 14.15 15.30 7.28
C ILE A 32 15.31 16.03 6.59
N TRP A 33 16.52 15.84 7.12
CA TRP A 33 17.76 16.25 6.46
C TRP A 33 18.59 14.99 6.19
N SER A 34 18.73 14.64 4.92
CA SER A 34 19.67 13.62 4.45
C SER A 34 20.70 14.34 3.59
N PRO A 35 21.98 14.43 3.99
CA PRO A 35 23.00 15.05 3.14
C PRO A 35 23.31 14.14 1.95
N ARG A 36 23.03 14.62 0.74
CA ARG A 36 23.66 14.14 -0.50
C ARG A 36 25.04 14.79 -0.66
N GLY A 37 25.96 14.07 -1.31
CA GLY A 37 27.19 14.60 -1.90
C GLY A 37 28.22 13.48 -2.03
N SER A 38 28.21 12.73 -3.14
CA SER A 38 29.16 12.87 -4.25
C SER A 38 30.61 12.57 -3.85
N ASP A 39 31.10 11.40 -4.24
CA ASP A 39 32.42 11.32 -4.88
C ASP A 39 32.48 10.10 -5.78
N SER A 40 32.79 10.35 -7.05
CA SER A 40 33.22 9.36 -8.02
C SER A 40 34.61 8.87 -7.62
N ASN A 41 34.70 7.68 -7.04
CA ASN A 41 35.96 6.94 -7.05
C ASN A 41 35.70 5.45 -7.12
N ASN A 42 36.35 4.82 -8.10
CA ASN A 42 36.36 3.40 -8.36
C ASN A 42 37.30 2.70 -7.34
N GLY A 43 37.01 2.88 -6.05
CA GLY A 43 37.71 2.25 -4.94
C GLY A 43 36.91 1.03 -4.51
N GLN A 44 37.48 -0.16 -4.69
CA GLN A 44 37.00 -1.36 -4.04
C GLN A 44 37.11 -1.11 -2.52
N ASP A 45 35.98 -1.09 -1.82
CA ASP A 45 35.94 -0.91 -0.36
C ASP A 45 36.63 -2.12 0.31
N ASP A 46 37.95 -2.01 0.49
CA ASP A 46 38.79 -2.99 1.18
C ASP A 46 38.74 -2.72 2.69
N TRP A 47 37.60 -3.03 3.30
CA TRP A 47 37.45 -2.99 4.76
C TRP A 47 37.23 -4.41 5.28
N SER A 48 38.07 -4.80 6.25
CA SER A 48 37.92 -6.08 6.96
C SER A 48 36.55 -6.20 7.60
N PHE A 49 35.89 -7.35 7.43
CA PHE A 49 34.67 -7.73 8.14
C PHE A 49 34.94 -7.77 9.65
N GLU A 50 34.93 -6.63 10.33
CA GLU A 50 35.07 -6.60 11.79
C GLU A 50 33.76 -7.06 12.45
N GLU A 51 33.85 -8.17 13.17
CA GLU A 51 32.75 -8.75 13.92
C GLU A 51 32.29 -7.80 15.04
N GLY A 52 31.04 -7.35 14.96
CA GLY A 52 30.39 -6.61 16.05
C GLY A 52 29.91 -7.51 17.18
N PRO A 53 29.42 -6.96 18.30
CA PRO A 53 28.95 -7.73 19.48
C PRO A 53 27.79 -8.72 19.23
N HIS A 54 27.22 -8.69 18.03
CA HIS A 54 26.11 -9.55 17.57
C HIS A 54 26.47 -10.27 16.26
N SER A 55 27.75 -10.47 15.96
CA SER A 55 28.21 -11.19 14.77
C SER A 55 27.72 -12.64 14.73
N ASP A 56 27.38 -13.21 15.89
CA ASP A 56 26.79 -14.53 16.09
C ASP A 56 25.26 -14.56 15.96
N PHE A 57 24.61 -13.40 15.85
CA PHE A 57 23.16 -13.32 15.72
C PHE A 57 22.73 -13.73 14.31
N ALA A 58 22.23 -14.98 14.19
CA ALA A 58 21.69 -15.56 12.97
C ALA A 58 20.48 -14.79 12.40
N GLY A 59 19.88 -13.89 13.19
CA GLY A 59 18.73 -13.11 12.77
C GLY A 59 17.41 -13.86 12.94
N PRO A 60 16.25 -13.17 12.81
CA PRO A 60 14.95 -13.83 12.87
C PRO A 60 14.78 -14.80 11.69
N THR A 61 14.27 -16.00 12.01
CA THR A 61 13.88 -17.01 11.03
C THR A 61 12.45 -16.81 10.52
N CYS A 62 11.62 -16.05 11.25
CA CYS A 62 10.32 -15.62 10.76
C CYS A 62 10.46 -14.40 9.84
N GLY A 63 9.49 -14.26 8.94
CA GLY A 63 9.37 -13.14 8.04
C GLY A 63 8.00 -12.51 8.07
N CYS A 64 7.90 -11.29 7.52
CA CYS A 64 6.64 -10.64 7.23
C CYS A 64 6.72 -9.83 5.94
N THR A 65 5.58 -9.69 5.28
CA THR A 65 5.41 -8.75 4.16
C THR A 65 5.19 -7.34 4.70
N ALA A 66 5.41 -6.34 3.83
CA ALA A 66 5.10 -4.96 4.14
C ALA A 66 4.54 -4.26 2.90
N CYS A 67 3.27 -3.87 2.95
CA CYS A 67 2.63 -3.01 1.97
C CYS A 67 2.19 -1.74 2.68
N VAL A 68 2.79 -0.61 2.32
CA VAL A 68 2.69 0.66 3.06
C VAL A 68 2.24 1.76 2.12
N ALA A 69 1.24 2.53 2.54
CA ALA A 69 0.80 3.74 1.88
C ALA A 69 1.10 4.97 2.75
N LEU A 70 1.76 5.96 2.16
CA LEU A 70 2.03 7.28 2.76
C LEU A 70 1.32 8.35 1.92
N ILE A 71 0.38 9.05 2.54
CA ILE A 71 -0.30 10.18 1.91
C ILE A 71 0.28 11.47 2.50
N ARG A 72 0.78 12.35 1.64
CA ARG A 72 1.25 13.68 2.01
C ARG A 72 0.74 14.69 0.99
N ASN A 73 -0.11 15.61 1.43
CA ASN A 73 -0.83 16.53 0.55
C ASN A 73 -1.62 15.74 -0.51
N ASN A 74 -1.38 16.02 -1.79
CA ASN A 74 -2.02 15.33 -2.92
C ASN A 74 -1.22 14.11 -3.42
N GLN A 75 -0.09 13.79 -2.79
CA GLN A 75 0.77 12.70 -3.22
C GLN A 75 0.54 11.45 -2.38
N LEU A 76 0.37 10.32 -3.07
CA LEU A 76 0.32 8.98 -2.50
C LEU A 76 1.58 8.21 -2.90
N VAL A 77 2.34 7.79 -1.90
CA VAL A 77 3.51 6.91 -2.06
C VAL A 77 3.16 5.53 -1.54
N VAL A 78 3.31 4.51 -2.38
CA VAL A 78 3.09 3.10 -2.03
C VAL A 78 4.41 2.36 -2.09
N ALA A 79 4.80 1.71 -1.01
CA ALA A 79 5.98 0.85 -0.94
C ALA A 79 5.55 -0.58 -0.62
N ASN A 80 5.96 -1.55 -1.44
CA ASN A 80 5.62 -2.96 -1.24
C ASN A 80 6.86 -3.86 -1.21
N ALA A 81 6.94 -4.73 -0.22
CA ALA A 81 7.88 -5.85 -0.14
C ALA A 81 7.10 -7.09 0.31
N GLY A 82 6.79 -7.97 -0.65
CA GLY A 82 5.97 -9.17 -0.44
C GLY A 82 4.78 -9.23 -1.40
N ASP A 83 3.79 -10.04 -1.05
CA ASP A 83 2.60 -10.35 -1.83
C ASP A 83 1.29 -9.83 -1.20
N SER A 84 1.39 -9.01 -0.16
CA SER A 84 0.33 -8.04 0.13
C SER A 84 0.21 -7.04 -1.03
N ARG A 85 -0.99 -6.46 -1.21
CA ARG A 85 -1.27 -5.56 -2.34
C ARG A 85 -2.02 -4.31 -1.92
N CYS A 86 -1.69 -3.20 -2.59
CA CYS A 86 -2.37 -1.92 -2.49
C CYS A 86 -3.04 -1.58 -3.83
N VAL A 87 -4.33 -1.25 -3.76
CA VAL A 87 -5.19 -0.95 -4.91
C VAL A 87 -5.94 0.34 -4.65
N ILE A 88 -5.95 1.25 -5.62
CA ILE A 88 -6.79 2.44 -5.59
C ILE A 88 -7.99 2.24 -6.52
N SER A 89 -9.17 2.63 -6.06
CA SER A 89 -10.33 2.78 -6.91
C SER A 89 -10.37 4.20 -7.47
N ARG A 90 -10.39 4.31 -8.80
CA ARG A 90 -10.52 5.59 -9.51
C ARG A 90 -11.62 5.49 -10.55
N ALA A 91 -12.64 6.33 -10.40
CA ALA A 91 -13.86 6.30 -11.21
C ALA A 91 -14.47 4.88 -11.30
N GLY A 92 -14.52 4.15 -10.17
CA GLY A 92 -15.02 2.78 -10.12
C GLY A 92 -14.09 1.70 -10.70
N GLN A 93 -12.92 2.04 -11.22
CA GLN A 93 -11.96 1.07 -11.76
C GLN A 93 -10.80 0.81 -10.79
N ALA A 94 -10.34 -0.43 -10.71
CA ALA A 94 -9.22 -0.84 -9.87
C ALA A 94 -7.88 -0.57 -10.55
N TYR A 95 -7.00 0.14 -9.86
CA TYR A 95 -5.62 0.35 -10.27
C TYR A 95 -4.67 -0.19 -9.20
N ASN A 96 -3.86 -1.18 -9.59
CA ASN A 96 -2.85 -1.74 -8.69
C ASN A 96 -1.71 -0.75 -8.52
N LEU A 97 -1.52 -0.26 -7.29
CA LEU A 97 -0.42 0.64 -6.95
C LEU A 97 0.84 -0.10 -6.52
N SER A 98 0.71 -1.39 -6.18
CA SER A 98 1.83 -2.29 -5.93
C SER A 98 1.75 -3.53 -6.83
N ARG A 99 2.89 -4.23 -6.93
CA ARG A 99 2.98 -5.54 -7.57
C ARG A 99 3.36 -6.58 -6.52
N ASP A 100 2.70 -7.73 -6.56
CA ASP A 100 2.99 -8.84 -5.66
C ASP A 100 4.32 -9.49 -6.04
N HIS A 101 5.20 -9.67 -5.07
CA HIS A 101 6.53 -10.20 -5.29
C HIS A 101 6.55 -11.73 -5.24
N LYS A 102 6.10 -12.36 -6.32
CA LYS A 102 6.00 -13.82 -6.44
C LYS A 102 7.17 -14.43 -7.25
N PRO A 103 7.54 -15.72 -7.02
CA PRO A 103 8.68 -16.36 -7.68
C PRO A 103 8.58 -16.44 -9.22
N GLU A 104 7.38 -16.38 -9.78
CA GLU A 104 7.12 -16.44 -11.22
C GLU A 104 7.53 -15.15 -11.95
N LEU A 105 7.78 -14.06 -11.21
CA LEU A 105 8.24 -12.80 -11.80
C LEU A 105 9.69 -12.91 -12.26
N GLU A 106 9.95 -12.63 -13.54
CA GLU A 106 11.28 -12.82 -14.12
C GLU A 106 12.37 -12.03 -13.37
N ALA A 107 12.09 -10.78 -12.99
CA ALA A 107 13.05 -9.96 -12.23
C ALA A 107 13.40 -10.58 -10.87
N GLU A 108 12.43 -11.17 -10.18
CA GLU A 108 12.63 -11.82 -8.88
C GLU A 108 13.38 -13.15 -9.07
N ARG A 109 12.96 -13.95 -10.07
CA ARG A 109 13.61 -15.20 -10.45
C ARG A 109 15.07 -15.02 -10.80
N GLU A 110 15.38 -14.01 -11.62
CA GLU A 110 16.75 -13.67 -11.97
C GLU A 110 17.58 -13.32 -10.74
N ARG A 111 17.05 -12.52 -9.81
CA ARG A 111 17.75 -12.18 -8.56
C ARG A 111 18.02 -13.43 -7.74
N ILE A 112 17.01 -14.28 -7.54
CA ILE A 112 17.11 -15.52 -6.76
C ILE A 112 18.21 -16.44 -7.31
N VAL A 113 18.21 -16.67 -8.63
CA VAL A 113 19.21 -17.54 -9.27
C VAL A 113 20.61 -16.93 -9.19
N LYS A 114 20.76 -15.61 -9.43
CA LYS A 114 22.05 -14.91 -9.28
C LYS A 114 22.57 -14.94 -7.83
N ALA A 115 21.66 -15.02 -6.86
CA ALA A 115 21.99 -15.15 -5.44
C ALA A 115 22.35 -16.58 -4.99
N GLY A 116 22.24 -17.57 -5.90
CA GLY A 116 22.52 -18.98 -5.63
C GLY A 116 21.30 -19.78 -5.13
N GLY A 117 20.11 -19.19 -5.13
CA GLY A 117 18.86 -19.87 -4.83
C GLY A 117 18.24 -20.55 -6.06
N PHE A 118 17.14 -21.27 -5.85
CA PHE A 118 16.36 -21.90 -6.92
C PHE A 118 14.86 -21.80 -6.65
N ILE A 119 14.04 -22.04 -7.67
CA ILE A 119 12.58 -22.10 -7.54
C ILE A 119 12.14 -23.54 -7.83
N HIS A 120 11.36 -24.11 -6.92
CA HIS A 120 10.78 -25.44 -7.05
C HIS A 120 9.30 -25.38 -6.69
N MET A 121 8.42 -25.76 -7.62
CA MET A 121 6.96 -25.76 -7.42
C MET A 121 6.40 -24.42 -6.89
N GLY A 122 6.81 -23.31 -7.50
CA GLY A 122 6.39 -21.96 -7.07
C GLY A 122 6.98 -21.50 -5.74
N ARG A 123 8.00 -22.18 -5.21
CA ARG A 123 8.63 -21.85 -3.93
C ARG A 123 10.13 -21.67 -4.03
N ILE A 124 10.66 -20.64 -3.38
CA ILE A 124 12.08 -20.35 -3.23
C ILE A 124 12.71 -21.41 -2.35
N ASN A 125 13.73 -22.07 -2.88
CA ASN A 125 14.42 -23.21 -2.28
C ASN A 125 13.44 -24.30 -1.77
N GLY A 126 12.25 -24.40 -2.39
CA GLY A 126 11.17 -25.30 -1.97
C GLY A 126 10.40 -24.90 -0.70
N SER A 127 10.70 -23.74 -0.09
CA SER A 127 10.13 -23.30 1.18
C SER A 127 9.11 -22.16 1.02
N LEU A 128 9.56 -20.97 0.63
CA LEU A 128 8.75 -19.74 0.62
C LEU A 128 8.06 -19.50 -0.73
N ASN A 129 6.78 -19.15 -0.72
CA ASN A 129 5.97 -18.82 -1.92
C ASN A 129 5.97 -17.31 -2.27
N LEU A 130 6.88 -16.53 -1.67
CA LEU A 130 7.06 -15.10 -1.90
C LEU A 130 8.55 -14.77 -1.97
N THR A 131 8.89 -13.61 -2.54
CA THR A 131 10.28 -13.28 -2.89
C THR A 131 10.84 -12.07 -2.15
N ARG A 132 10.00 -11.29 -1.48
CA ARG A 132 10.43 -10.14 -0.70
C ARG A 132 9.76 -10.12 0.66
N ALA A 133 10.54 -9.93 1.71
CA ALA A 133 10.05 -9.93 3.09
C ALA A 133 11.03 -9.20 4.01
N ILE A 134 10.53 -8.69 5.13
CA ILE A 134 11.34 -8.33 6.30
C ILE A 134 11.55 -9.61 7.12
N GLY A 135 12.72 -9.82 7.72
CA GLY A 135 13.05 -11.08 8.39
C GLY A 135 13.59 -12.14 7.42
N ASP A 136 13.24 -13.42 7.59
CA ASP A 136 13.68 -14.53 6.74
C ASP A 136 15.20 -14.58 6.53
N MET A 137 15.95 -14.41 7.62
CA MET A 137 17.38 -14.14 7.54
C MET A 137 18.17 -15.28 6.94
N GLU A 138 17.67 -16.52 6.99
CA GLU A 138 18.30 -17.68 6.35
C GLU A 138 18.50 -17.50 4.83
N PHE A 139 17.66 -16.69 4.18
CA PHE A 139 17.75 -16.37 2.75
C PHE A 139 18.61 -15.15 2.43
N LYS A 140 19.22 -14.52 3.45
CA LYS A 140 19.93 -13.23 3.38
C LYS A 140 21.38 -13.30 3.86
N GLN A 141 21.97 -14.50 3.84
CA GLN A 141 23.30 -14.76 4.39
C GLN A 141 24.45 -14.64 3.38
N ASN A 142 24.19 -14.27 2.12
CA ASN A 142 25.26 -14.17 1.13
C ASN A 142 26.13 -12.92 1.40
N LYS A 143 27.32 -13.13 1.96
CA LYS A 143 28.27 -12.06 2.35
C LYS A 143 28.84 -11.26 1.17
N PHE A 144 28.71 -11.77 -0.06
CA PHE A 144 29.25 -11.15 -1.26
C PHE A 144 28.19 -10.36 -2.05
N LEU A 145 26.95 -10.32 -1.55
CA LEU A 145 25.85 -9.61 -2.19
C LEU A 145 25.30 -8.52 -1.26
N PRO A 146 24.93 -7.35 -1.81
CA PRO A 146 24.25 -6.35 -1.02
C PRO A 146 22.83 -6.82 -0.64
N PRO A 147 22.19 -6.20 0.38
CA PRO A 147 20.88 -6.64 0.90
C PRO A 147 19.76 -6.76 -0.15
N GLU A 148 19.77 -5.91 -1.18
CA GLU A 148 18.80 -5.89 -2.27
C GLU A 148 19.00 -7.03 -3.29
N LYS A 149 20.15 -7.72 -3.27
CA LYS A 149 20.48 -8.83 -4.18
C LYS A 149 20.49 -10.20 -3.51
N GLN A 150 20.00 -10.30 -2.28
CA GLN A 150 19.83 -11.59 -1.59
C GLN A 150 18.73 -12.44 -2.23
N ILE A 151 18.63 -13.73 -1.85
CA ILE A 151 17.59 -14.64 -2.37
C ILE A 151 16.20 -14.08 -2.07
N VAL A 152 15.95 -13.71 -0.80
CA VAL A 152 14.81 -12.90 -0.37
C VAL A 152 15.34 -11.53 0.00
N THR A 153 14.64 -10.45 -0.37
CA THR A 153 15.06 -9.09 0.03
C THR A 153 13.95 -8.31 0.72
N ALA A 154 14.33 -7.39 1.61
CA ALA A 154 13.40 -6.42 2.20
C ALA A 154 13.30 -5.13 1.37
N ASN A 155 13.99 -5.04 0.24
CA ASN A 155 13.98 -3.86 -0.62
C ASN A 155 12.60 -3.70 -1.30
N PRO A 156 11.83 -2.64 -1.02
CA PRO A 156 10.50 -2.50 -1.57
C PRO A 156 10.53 -1.94 -3.00
N ASP A 157 9.52 -2.29 -3.79
CA ASP A 157 9.14 -1.49 -4.96
C ASP A 157 8.36 -0.26 -4.48
N ILE A 158 8.67 0.91 -5.03
CA ILE A 158 8.03 2.18 -4.65
C ILE A 158 7.32 2.77 -5.87
N ASN A 159 6.04 3.07 -5.70
CA ASN A 159 5.22 3.77 -6.67
C ASN A 159 4.73 5.09 -6.08
N VAL A 160 4.74 6.17 -6.87
CA VAL A 160 4.30 7.49 -6.46
C VAL A 160 3.27 7.99 -7.45
N VAL A 161 2.09 8.32 -6.95
CA VAL A 161 0.98 8.83 -7.77
C VAL A 161 0.41 10.11 -7.15
N GLU A 162 -0.08 10.99 -8.01
CA GLU A 162 -0.89 12.14 -7.59
C GLU A 162 -2.35 11.70 -7.51
N LEU A 163 -2.99 12.05 -6.39
CA LEU A 163 -4.40 11.86 -6.17
C LEU A 163 -5.20 12.83 -7.06
N CYS A 164 -6.40 12.43 -7.44
CA CYS A 164 -7.34 13.29 -8.17
C CYS A 164 -8.78 13.10 -7.66
N ASP A 165 -9.68 13.96 -8.11
CA ASP A 165 -11.08 13.96 -7.66
C ASP A 165 -11.86 12.69 -8.05
N ASP A 166 -11.33 11.91 -9.00
CA ASP A 166 -11.87 10.62 -9.40
C ASP A 166 -11.47 9.47 -8.46
N ASP A 167 -10.53 9.69 -7.54
CA ASP A 167 -10.13 8.67 -6.56
C ASP A 167 -11.21 8.49 -5.48
N ASP A 168 -11.78 7.29 -5.41
CA ASP A 168 -12.89 6.98 -4.52
C ASP A 168 -12.39 6.48 -3.16
N PHE A 169 -11.52 5.46 -3.17
CA PHE A 169 -10.93 4.87 -1.97
C PHE A 169 -9.64 4.09 -2.29
N LEU A 170 -8.86 3.82 -1.26
CA LEU A 170 -7.65 3.00 -1.28
C LEU A 170 -7.85 1.75 -0.42
N VAL A 171 -7.38 0.60 -0.90
CA VAL A 171 -7.38 -0.67 -0.18
C VAL A 171 -5.96 -1.19 -0.04
N LEU A 172 -5.60 -1.61 1.17
CA LEU A 172 -4.43 -2.45 1.42
C LEU A 172 -4.91 -3.75 2.03
N ALA A 173 -4.50 -4.90 1.49
CA ALA A 173 -4.84 -6.20 2.08
C ALA A 173 -3.71 -7.22 1.90
N CYS A 174 -3.72 -8.26 2.73
CA CYS A 174 -2.88 -9.44 2.55
C CYS A 174 -3.44 -10.39 1.46
N ASP A 175 -2.61 -11.36 1.07
CA ASP A 175 -2.94 -12.42 0.11
C ASP A 175 -4.17 -13.26 0.51
N GLY A 176 -4.45 -13.43 1.80
CA GLY A 176 -5.70 -14.05 2.27
C GLY A 176 -6.99 -13.42 1.71
N ILE A 177 -6.95 -12.16 1.24
CA ILE A 177 -8.03 -11.53 0.46
C ILE A 177 -7.79 -11.66 -1.06
N TRP A 178 -6.57 -11.39 -1.51
CA TRP A 178 -6.25 -11.32 -2.95
C TRP A 178 -6.21 -12.68 -3.67
N ASP A 179 -6.06 -13.76 -2.92
CA ASP A 179 -6.19 -15.13 -3.42
C ASP A 179 -7.67 -15.50 -3.66
N CYS A 180 -8.61 -14.81 -3.01
CA CYS A 180 -10.06 -15.04 -3.16
C CYS A 180 -10.71 -14.07 -4.16
N MET A 181 -10.17 -12.86 -4.29
CA MET A 181 -10.77 -11.80 -5.10
C MET A 181 -9.71 -11.10 -5.95
N SER A 182 -10.01 -10.94 -7.24
CA SER A 182 -9.26 -10.01 -8.09
C SER A 182 -9.44 -8.57 -7.62
N SER A 183 -8.53 -7.70 -8.07
CA SER A 183 -8.54 -6.28 -7.66
C SER A 183 -9.84 -5.57 -8.08
N GLN A 184 -10.35 -5.86 -9.28
CA GLN A 184 -11.62 -5.29 -9.74
C GLN A 184 -12.82 -5.86 -8.98
N GLN A 185 -12.86 -7.18 -8.73
CA GLN A 185 -13.95 -7.79 -7.96
C GLN A 185 -14.07 -7.18 -6.56
N LEU A 186 -12.93 -6.91 -5.89
CA LEU A 186 -12.95 -6.27 -4.58
C LEU A 186 -13.43 -4.82 -4.65
N VAL A 187 -12.97 -4.05 -5.65
CA VAL A 187 -13.42 -2.66 -5.87
C VAL A 187 -14.92 -2.61 -6.13
N ASP A 188 -15.44 -3.46 -7.01
CA ASP A 188 -16.87 -3.53 -7.32
C ASP A 188 -17.70 -3.87 -6.06
N PHE A 189 -17.22 -4.84 -5.27
CA PHE A 189 -17.89 -5.26 -4.04
C PHE A 189 -17.92 -4.13 -3.00
N ILE A 190 -16.82 -3.38 -2.84
CA ILE A 190 -16.76 -2.23 -1.93
C ILE A 190 -17.73 -1.14 -2.41
N HIS A 191 -17.75 -0.81 -3.70
CA HIS A 191 -18.69 0.17 -4.25
C HIS A 191 -20.15 -0.20 -3.97
N GLU A 192 -20.49 -1.48 -4.03
CA GLU A 192 -21.84 -1.96 -3.71
C GLU A 192 -22.21 -1.72 -2.23
N HIS A 193 -21.26 -1.85 -1.30
CA HIS A 193 -21.53 -1.88 0.14
C HIS A 193 -21.20 -0.57 0.87
N ILE A 194 -20.31 0.28 0.33
CA ILE A 194 -19.77 1.45 1.03
C ILE A 194 -20.82 2.51 1.40
N GLN A 195 -21.94 2.56 0.68
CA GLN A 195 -23.08 3.45 1.00
C GLN A 195 -24.21 2.73 1.75
N LYS A 196 -24.18 1.39 1.82
CA LYS A 196 -25.22 0.57 2.47
C LYS A 196 -24.88 0.28 3.93
N GLU A 197 -23.58 0.19 4.23
CA GLU A 197 -23.09 -0.15 5.56
C GLU A 197 -22.90 1.08 6.45
N SER A 198 -22.97 0.87 7.76
CA SER A 198 -22.91 1.94 8.77
C SER A 198 -21.52 2.56 8.93
N SER A 199 -20.48 1.84 8.53
CA SER A 199 -19.07 2.22 8.74
C SER A 199 -18.15 1.49 7.77
N LEU A 200 -16.95 2.03 7.56
CA LEU A 200 -15.92 1.36 6.73
C LEU A 200 -15.49 0.01 7.32
N SER A 201 -15.49 -0.14 8.64
CA SER A 201 -15.19 -1.44 9.29
C SER A 201 -16.25 -2.49 8.95
N ALA A 202 -17.53 -2.14 8.91
CA ALA A 202 -18.58 -3.05 8.48
C ALA A 202 -18.41 -3.47 7.01
N VAL A 203 -17.96 -2.56 6.13
CA VAL A 203 -17.58 -2.92 4.74
C VAL A 203 -16.42 -3.91 4.74
N CYS A 204 -15.39 -3.71 5.58
CA CYS A 204 -14.29 -4.66 5.71
C CYS A 204 -14.77 -6.03 6.17
N GLU A 205 -15.65 -6.10 7.18
CA GLU A 205 -16.25 -7.36 7.66
C GLU A 205 -16.96 -8.10 6.53
N ARG A 206 -17.74 -7.39 5.70
CA ARG A 206 -18.39 -8.00 4.51
C ARG A 206 -17.40 -8.59 3.52
N VAL A 207 -16.26 -7.94 3.30
CA VAL A 207 -15.21 -8.45 2.42
C VAL A 207 -14.58 -9.72 3.01
N LEU A 208 -14.27 -9.70 4.31
CA LEU A 208 -13.68 -10.85 5.02
C LEU A 208 -14.64 -12.05 5.00
N ASP A 209 -15.93 -11.83 5.30
CA ASP A 209 -16.96 -12.87 5.21
C ASP A 209 -17.11 -13.44 3.79
N ARG A 210 -16.94 -12.59 2.77
CA ARG A 210 -17.01 -13.01 1.36
C ARG A 210 -15.84 -13.90 0.96
N CYS A 211 -14.66 -13.68 1.53
CA CYS A 211 -13.45 -14.45 1.27
C CYS A 211 -13.35 -15.71 2.14
N LEU A 212 -14.06 -15.77 3.26
CA LEU A 212 -14.02 -16.91 4.17
C LEU A 212 -14.50 -18.21 3.50
N ALA A 213 -13.66 -19.24 3.55
CA ALA A 213 -13.99 -20.53 2.97
C ALA A 213 -15.15 -21.22 3.71
N PRO A 214 -16.10 -21.86 3.02
CA PRO A 214 -17.12 -22.68 3.67
C PRO A 214 -16.54 -23.98 4.24
N SER A 215 -15.35 -24.39 3.77
CA SER A 215 -14.62 -25.57 4.23
C SER A 215 -13.14 -25.42 3.91
N THR A 216 -12.27 -26.22 4.55
CA THR A 216 -10.83 -26.24 4.25
C THR A 216 -10.46 -26.98 2.97
N ILE A 217 -11.45 -27.51 2.23
CA ILE A 217 -11.24 -28.21 0.97
C ILE A 217 -10.98 -27.16 -0.12
N GLY A 218 -9.77 -27.14 -0.68
CA GLY A 218 -9.37 -26.22 -1.75
C GLY A 218 -8.39 -25.12 -1.33
N GLY A 219 -8.25 -24.84 -0.03
CA GLY A 219 -7.24 -23.94 0.52
C GLY A 219 -7.52 -22.43 0.37
N GLU A 220 -8.25 -22.00 -0.65
CA GLU A 220 -8.71 -20.60 -0.78
C GLU A 220 -9.59 -20.21 0.43
N GLY A 221 -9.41 -19.00 0.97
CA GLY A 221 -10.20 -18.48 2.08
C GLY A 221 -9.89 -19.10 3.45
N CYS A 222 -8.78 -19.84 3.56
CA CYS A 222 -8.34 -20.49 4.80
C CYS A 222 -7.18 -19.76 5.51
N ASP A 223 -6.71 -18.65 4.94
CA ASP A 223 -5.58 -17.89 5.49
C ASP A 223 -6.02 -16.78 6.45
N ASN A 224 -5.06 -16.17 7.14
CA ASN A 224 -5.28 -14.92 7.86
C ASN A 224 -5.69 -13.81 6.88
N MET A 225 -6.67 -13.02 7.29
CA MET A 225 -7.20 -11.93 6.49
C MET A 225 -7.05 -10.61 7.23
N THR A 226 -6.36 -9.65 6.60
CA THR A 226 -6.20 -8.28 7.09
C THR A 226 -6.46 -7.33 5.93
N MET A 227 -7.30 -6.33 6.17
CA MET A 227 -7.60 -5.28 5.19
C MET A 227 -7.69 -3.91 5.86
N VAL A 228 -7.20 -2.88 5.17
CA VAL A 228 -7.38 -1.47 5.50
C VAL A 228 -8.10 -0.80 4.33
N LEU A 229 -9.22 -0.14 4.62
CA LEU A 229 -10.00 0.66 3.67
C LEU A 229 -9.91 2.14 4.03
N VAL A 230 -9.44 2.97 3.10
CA VAL A 230 -9.33 4.42 3.25
C VAL A 230 -10.21 5.09 2.21
N GLN A 231 -11.29 5.73 2.65
CA GLN A 231 -12.17 6.49 1.76
C GLN A 231 -11.67 7.93 1.61
N PHE A 232 -11.54 8.41 0.37
CA PHE A 232 -11.19 9.80 0.12
C PHE A 232 -12.41 10.71 0.26
N LYS A 233 -12.21 11.89 0.83
CA LYS A 233 -13.27 12.91 0.91
C LYS A 233 -13.34 13.64 -0.41
N LYS A 234 -14.48 13.57 -1.10
CA LYS A 234 -14.71 14.41 -2.27
C LYS A 234 -14.76 15.88 -1.84
N PRO A 235 -14.15 16.81 -2.60
CA PRO A 235 -14.32 18.23 -2.35
C PRO A 235 -15.82 18.54 -2.29
N ILE A 236 -16.26 19.33 -1.32
CA ILE A 236 -17.63 19.83 -1.30
C ILE A 236 -17.75 20.75 -2.52
N THR A 237 -18.24 20.20 -3.63
CA THR A 237 -18.74 21.01 -4.73
C THR A 237 -19.94 21.74 -4.15
N GLN A 238 -19.79 23.04 -3.87
CA GLN A 238 -20.91 23.91 -3.58
C GLN A 238 -21.76 24.01 -4.84
N ASN A 239 -22.55 22.97 -5.12
CA ASN A 239 -23.69 23.06 -6.00
C ASN A 239 -24.77 23.86 -5.26
N LYS A 240 -24.57 25.18 -5.16
CA LYS A 240 -25.68 26.13 -5.16
C LYS A 240 -26.27 26.13 -6.57
N LYS A 241 -26.92 25.03 -6.96
CA LYS A 241 -28.05 25.17 -7.87
C LYS A 241 -29.15 25.72 -6.99
N ALA A 242 -29.31 27.04 -7.08
CA ALA A 242 -30.45 27.75 -6.57
C ALA A 242 -31.70 27.07 -7.13
N ASP A 243 -32.38 26.29 -6.29
CA ASP A 243 -33.80 26.02 -6.45
C ASP A 243 -34.53 27.32 -6.04
N VAL A 244 -34.40 28.35 -6.88
CA VAL A 244 -35.31 29.48 -6.87
C VAL A 244 -36.40 29.08 -7.84
N GLY A 245 -37.55 28.74 -7.26
CA GLY A 245 -38.61 28.00 -7.90
C GLY A 245 -39.04 28.54 -9.25
N GLU A 246 -39.11 27.63 -10.21
CA GLU A 246 -39.90 27.78 -11.41
C GLU A 246 -41.38 27.47 -11.05
N GLN A 247 -41.98 28.36 -10.25
CA GLN A 247 -43.42 28.48 -10.06
C GLN A 247 -43.80 29.96 -10.08
N SER A 248 -43.62 30.63 -11.22
CA SER A 248 -44.40 31.83 -11.56
C SER A 248 -44.22 32.19 -13.04
N ALA A 249 -44.84 31.40 -13.93
CA ALA A 249 -45.06 31.80 -15.33
C ALA A 249 -46.29 31.11 -15.95
N LYS A 250 -47.31 30.81 -15.14
CA LYS A 250 -48.62 30.29 -15.61
C LYS A 250 -49.83 30.99 -14.99
N GLY A 251 -49.64 32.17 -14.39
CA GLY A 251 -50.70 32.90 -13.69
C GLY A 251 -50.91 34.35 -14.12
N VAL A 252 -50.31 34.80 -15.23
CA VAL A 252 -50.42 36.21 -15.67
C VAL A 252 -51.06 36.36 -17.06
N GLU A 253 -51.34 35.26 -17.78
CA GLU A 253 -51.97 35.34 -19.11
C GLU A 253 -53.51 35.18 -19.12
N GLU A 254 -54.14 34.97 -17.96
CA GLU A 254 -55.62 34.88 -17.84
C GLU A 254 -56.27 36.11 -17.17
N ALA A 255 -55.51 37.14 -16.81
CA ALA A 255 -56.05 38.36 -16.19
C ALA A 255 -56.18 39.58 -17.14
N GLU A 256 -55.68 39.50 -18.38
CA GLU A 256 -55.78 40.60 -19.36
C GLU A 256 -56.82 40.39 -20.48
N ILE A 257 -57.59 39.29 -20.46
CA ILE A 257 -58.67 39.07 -21.45
C ILE A 257 -60.05 39.48 -20.90
N ASN A 258 -60.24 39.63 -19.58
CA ASN A 258 -61.54 39.98 -18.98
C ASN A 258 -61.74 41.47 -18.68
N ALA A 259 -60.90 42.38 -19.23
CA ALA A 259 -61.04 43.83 -19.04
C ALA A 259 -61.38 44.60 -20.34
N ALA A 260 -61.73 43.91 -21.44
CA ALA A 260 -62.02 44.55 -22.72
C ALA A 260 -63.46 44.36 -23.25
N GLU A 261 -64.38 43.75 -22.49
CA GLU A 261 -65.79 43.57 -22.91
C GLU A 261 -66.85 44.31 -22.06
N GLU A 262 -66.46 45.24 -21.18
CA GLU A 262 -67.36 46.22 -20.61
C GLU A 262 -66.85 47.63 -20.91
N ASN A 263 -67.02 48.09 -22.16
CA ASN A 263 -67.21 49.51 -22.55
C ASN A 263 -67.32 49.61 -24.08
N GLY A 264 -68.52 49.37 -24.62
CA GLY A 264 -68.80 49.57 -26.04
C GLY A 264 -70.29 49.44 -26.33
N SER A 265 -71.02 50.51 -26.05
CA SER A 265 -72.34 50.78 -26.62
C SER A 265 -72.28 50.99 -28.13
#